data_AF-A0A257K4N7-F1
#
_entry.id   AF-A0A257K4N7-F1
#
_cell.length_a   1.000
_cell.length_b   1.000
_cell.length_c   1.000
_cell.angle_alpha   90.00
_cell.angle_beta   90.00
_cell.angle_gamma   90.00
#
_symmetry.space_group_name_H-M   'P 1'
#
loop_
_entity.id
_entity.type
_entity.pdbx_description
1 polymer ?
#
loop_
_entity_poly.entity_id
_entity_poly.type
_entity_poly.pdbx_seq_one_letter_code
_entity_poly.pdbx_strand_id
1 'polypeptide(L)'
;MMTLSLLQSCSYGTNYTYSEKQSEIVSNYKMKGYFEYNSRLNDVMVSELNNYDSQMMPEDTRNAILEAAEKLEKERPTAGCYVIEWDPQVSKNAKDNAITVEWNSEAGVIIRMFTNSVQVAKRLPTQSY
;
A
#
# COMPACT_ATOMS: atom_id res chain seq x y z
N MET A 1 2.37 -40.91 -25.24
CA MET A 1 3.02 -39.89 -24.40
C MET A 1 1.94 -38.91 -23.98
N MET A 2 1.54 -38.95 -22.72
CA MET A 2 0.42 -38.16 -22.18
C MET A 2 1.00 -36.83 -21.71
N THR A 3 0.81 -35.76 -22.49
CA THR A 3 1.27 -34.43 -22.12
C THR A 3 0.26 -33.84 -21.14
N LEU A 4 0.62 -33.87 -19.86
CA LEU A 4 -0.16 -33.25 -18.80
C LEU A 4 0.28 -31.77 -18.70
N SER A 5 -0.48 -30.87 -19.33
CA SER A 5 -0.27 -29.43 -19.17
C SER A 5 -0.94 -28.97 -17.89
N LEU A 6 -0.14 -28.77 -16.84
CA LEU A 6 -0.58 -28.16 -15.59
C LEU A 6 -0.74 -26.65 -15.83
N LEU A 7 -1.97 -26.18 -16.07
CA LEU A 7 -2.30 -24.77 -15.98
C LEU A 7 -2.36 -24.40 -14.49
N GLN A 8 -1.22 -24.01 -13.92
CA GLN A 8 -1.18 -23.38 -12.61
C GLN A 8 -1.81 -21.99 -12.71
N SER A 9 -3.01 -21.88 -12.15
CA SER A 9 -3.49 -20.74 -11.36
C SER A 9 -3.13 -19.34 -11.87
N CYS A 10 -4.00 -18.74 -12.69
CA CYS A 10 -4.20 -17.30 -12.59
C CYS A 10 -5.09 -17.06 -11.36
N SER A 11 -4.46 -16.81 -10.20
CA SER A 11 -5.16 -16.40 -9.00
C SER A 11 -5.89 -15.09 -9.25
N TYR A 12 -7.10 -14.95 -8.70
CA TYR A 12 -7.86 -13.70 -8.68
C TYR A 12 -6.95 -12.55 -8.24
N GLY A 13 -6.77 -11.58 -9.13
CA GLY A 13 -5.76 -10.53 -9.04
C GLY A 13 -6.02 -9.57 -7.89
N THR A 14 -5.12 -9.58 -6.91
CA THR A 14 -4.88 -8.44 -6.04
C THR A 14 -4.10 -7.40 -6.85
N ASN A 15 -4.74 -6.26 -7.17
CA ASN A 15 -4.17 -5.22 -8.02
C ASN A 15 -3.09 -4.40 -7.29
N TYR A 16 -1.93 -5.01 -7.04
CA TYR A 16 -0.73 -4.29 -6.63
C TYR A 16 0.45 -4.64 -7.52
N THR A 17 1.32 -3.67 -7.77
CA THR A 17 2.48 -3.84 -8.66
C THR A 17 3.76 -3.55 -7.90
N TYR A 18 4.76 -4.40 -8.10
CA TYR A 18 6.10 -4.16 -7.59
C TYR A 18 6.82 -3.09 -8.44
N SER A 19 7.45 -2.12 -7.79
CA SER A 19 8.23 -1.06 -8.44
C SER A 19 9.61 -0.93 -7.78
N GLU A 20 10.66 -0.91 -8.61
CA GLU A 20 12.04 -0.75 -8.14
C GLU A 20 12.38 0.70 -7.74
N LYS A 21 11.61 1.71 -8.18
CA LYS A 21 11.93 3.14 -8.00
C LYS A 21 10.80 3.90 -7.31
N GLN A 22 10.88 3.98 -5.99
CA GLN A 22 9.95 4.76 -5.19
C GLN A 22 10.00 6.27 -5.42
N SER A 23 11.19 6.82 -5.62
CA SER A 23 11.38 8.27 -5.71
C SER A 23 10.56 8.89 -6.82
N GLU A 24 10.34 8.16 -7.92
CA GLU A 24 9.48 8.58 -9.03
C GLU A 24 8.00 8.65 -8.62
N ILE A 25 7.51 7.62 -7.93
CA ILE A 25 6.12 7.56 -7.44
C ILE A 25 5.86 8.69 -6.44
N VAL A 26 6.75 8.88 -5.46
CA VAL A 26 6.65 9.95 -4.46
C VAL A 26 6.68 11.32 -5.13
N SER A 27 7.59 11.54 -6.09
CA SER A 27 7.69 12.81 -6.81
C SER A 27 6.43 13.12 -7.60
N ASN A 28 5.83 12.11 -8.25
CA ASN A 28 4.59 12.27 -8.99
C ASN A 28 3.43 12.71 -8.08
N TYR A 29 3.27 12.11 -6.89
CA TYR A 29 2.22 12.50 -5.96
C TYR A 29 2.43 13.88 -5.33
N LYS A 30 3.68 14.23 -5.01
CA LYS A 30 4.02 15.57 -4.53
C LYS A 30 3.70 16.65 -5.56
N MET A 31 4.04 16.43 -6.83
CA MET A 31 3.73 17.37 -7.91
C MET A 31 2.22 17.56 -8.11
N LYS A 32 1.41 16.53 -7.82
CA LYS A 32 -0.05 16.60 -7.89
C LYS A 32 -0.70 17.18 -6.62
N GLY A 33 0.08 17.54 -5.59
CA GLY A 33 -0.41 18.20 -4.37
C GLY A 33 -1.11 17.27 -3.37
N TYR A 34 -0.76 15.98 -3.34
CA TYR A 34 -1.33 15.01 -2.41
C TYR A 34 -0.75 15.21 -1.01
N PHE A 35 -1.57 14.97 0.02
CA PHE A 35 -1.07 14.83 1.39
C PHE A 35 -0.30 13.50 1.49
N GLU A 36 0.97 13.57 1.87
CA GLU A 36 1.79 12.41 2.19
C GLU A 36 1.70 12.14 3.69
N TYR A 37 1.33 10.91 4.03
CA TYR A 37 1.53 10.33 5.35
C TYR A 37 2.51 9.17 5.22
N ASN A 38 3.46 9.06 6.15
CA ASN A 38 4.37 7.93 6.21
C ASN A 38 4.49 7.43 7.65
N SER A 39 4.61 6.13 7.84
CA SER A 39 4.85 5.55 9.17
C SER A 39 5.42 4.15 9.08
N ARG A 40 5.99 3.67 10.18
CA ARG A 40 6.33 2.26 10.32
C ARG A 40 5.06 1.42 10.36
N LEU A 41 5.07 0.28 9.70
CA LEU A 41 3.99 -0.68 9.84
C LEU A 41 4.17 -1.51 11.12
N ASN A 42 3.84 -0.90 12.25
CA ASN A 42 3.90 -1.50 13.59
C ASN A 42 2.50 -1.89 14.10
N ASP A 43 2.42 -2.50 15.28
CA ASP A 43 1.16 -2.94 15.89
C ASP A 43 0.11 -1.82 16.02
N VAL A 44 0.55 -0.58 16.28
CA VAL A 44 -0.34 0.58 16.36
C VAL A 44 -0.93 0.88 14.99
N MET A 45 -0.09 0.98 13.95
CA MET A 45 -0.55 1.21 12.58
C MET A 45 -1.46 0.08 12.09
N VAL A 46 -1.13 -1.18 12.40
CA VAL A 46 -1.97 -2.33 12.08
C VAL A 46 -3.31 -2.27 12.81
N SER A 47 -3.33 -1.88 14.09
CA SER A 47 -4.57 -1.67 14.83
C SER A 47 -5.42 -0.57 14.20
N GLU A 48 -4.82 0.55 13.81
CA GLU A 48 -5.52 1.63 13.09
C GLU A 48 -6.09 1.13 11.76
N LEU A 49 -5.32 0.40 10.95
CA LEU A 49 -5.77 -0.24 9.71
C LEU A 49 -7.01 -1.14 9.93
N ASN A 50 -7.05 -1.87 11.05
CA ASN A 50 -8.17 -2.74 11.40
C ASN A 50 -9.40 -1.99 11.92
N ASN A 51 -9.21 -0.79 12.47
CA ASN A 51 -10.28 0.05 13.02
C ASN A 51 -10.88 1.02 11.99
N TYR A 52 -10.32 1.12 10.78
CA TYR A 52 -10.88 1.95 9.73
C TYR A 52 -12.30 1.49 9.34
N ASP A 53 -13.17 2.48 9.13
CA ASP A 53 -14.47 2.28 8.50
C ASP A 53 -14.27 1.56 7.15
N SER A 54 -14.98 0.45 6.92
CA SER A 54 -14.89 -0.34 5.69
C SER A 54 -15.27 0.45 4.44
N GLN A 55 -15.95 1.58 4.60
CA GLN A 55 -16.24 2.53 3.52
C GLN A 55 -15.06 3.44 3.18
N MET A 56 -14.09 3.59 4.08
CA MET A 56 -12.94 4.49 3.93
C MET A 56 -11.71 3.77 3.39
N MET A 57 -11.38 2.61 3.97
CA MET A 57 -10.37 1.70 3.43
C MET A 57 -11.01 0.33 3.27
N PRO A 58 -11.25 -0.14 2.03
CA PRO A 58 -11.79 -1.45 1.80
C PRO A 58 -10.94 -2.54 2.46
N GLU A 59 -11.60 -3.57 2.97
CA GLU A 59 -10.93 -4.74 3.57
C GLU A 59 -9.88 -5.34 2.65
N ASP A 60 -10.14 -5.40 1.34
CA ASP A 60 -9.18 -5.90 0.36
C ASP A 60 -7.91 -5.04 0.28
N THR A 61 -8.04 -3.71 0.36
CA THR A 61 -6.88 -2.80 0.40
C THR A 61 -6.06 -3.02 1.65
N ARG A 62 -6.72 -3.19 2.81
CA ARG A 62 -6.06 -3.49 4.08
C ARG A 62 -5.31 -4.82 4.01
N ASN A 63 -5.96 -5.87 3.51
CA ASN A 63 -5.36 -7.19 3.39
C ASN A 63 -4.16 -7.15 2.43
N ALA A 64 -4.24 -6.38 1.34
CA ALA A 64 -3.12 -6.17 0.42
C ALA A 64 -1.91 -5.48 1.10
N ILE A 65 -2.14 -4.52 1.99
CA ILE A 65 -1.05 -3.88 2.78
C ILE A 65 -0.33 -4.91 3.64
N LEU A 66 -1.09 -5.74 4.35
CA LEU A 66 -0.53 -6.76 5.24
C LEU A 66 0.21 -7.84 4.45
N GLU A 67 -0.33 -8.27 3.31
CA GLU A 67 0.34 -9.24 2.43
C GLU A 67 1.64 -8.67 1.85
N ALA A 68 1.64 -7.42 1.38
CA ALA A 68 2.83 -6.75 0.87
C ALA A 68 3.90 -6.60 1.94
N ALA A 69 3.52 -6.27 3.17
CA ALA A 69 4.44 -6.18 4.29
C ALA A 69 5.12 -7.52 4.59
N GLU A 70 4.35 -8.61 4.62
CA GLU A 70 4.90 -9.96 4.85
C GLU A 70 5.90 -10.36 3.74
N LYS A 71 5.63 -9.97 2.49
CA LYS A 71 6.55 -10.18 1.37
C LYS A 71 7.83 -9.38 1.53
N LEU A 72 7.73 -8.09 1.85
CA LEU A 72 8.89 -7.22 2.05
C LEU A 72 9.79 -7.65 3.21
N GLU A 73 9.22 -8.15 4.31
CA GLU A 73 9.98 -8.69 5.44
C GLU A 73 10.85 -9.91 5.05
N LYS A 74 10.41 -10.68 4.04
CA LYS A 74 11.13 -11.84 3.50
C LYS A 74 12.15 -11.43 2.44
N GLU A 75 11.79 -10.49 1.58
CA GLU A 75 12.63 -10.05 0.45
C GLU A 75 13.76 -9.09 0.90
N ARG A 76 13.53 -8.27 1.93
CA ARG A 76 14.47 -7.32 2.56
C ARG A 76 15.23 -6.44 1.53
N PRO A 77 16.48 -5.95 1.73
CA PRO A 77 16.93 -4.70 1.07
C PRO A 77 17.08 -4.80 -0.45
N THR A 78 16.89 -5.99 -1.04
CA THR A 78 16.75 -6.18 -2.48
C THR A 78 15.39 -5.76 -3.03
N ALA A 79 14.39 -5.52 -2.18
CA ALA A 79 13.06 -5.14 -2.56
C ALA A 79 12.91 -3.62 -2.70
N GLY A 80 12.31 -3.19 -3.80
CA GLY A 80 11.76 -1.86 -4.00
C GLY A 80 10.49 -1.69 -3.16
N CYS A 81 9.41 -1.22 -3.77
CA CYS A 81 8.13 -1.06 -3.08
C CYS A 81 7.00 -1.78 -3.80
N TYR A 82 5.99 -2.18 -3.03
CA TYR A 82 4.69 -2.54 -3.57
C TYR A 82 3.82 -1.30 -3.63
N VAL A 83 3.23 -1.06 -4.79
CA VAL A 83 2.24 0.00 -5.01
C VAL A 83 0.87 -0.63 -4.99
N ILE A 84 0.08 -0.24 -4.01
CA ILE A 84 -1.32 -0.63 -3.84
C ILE A 84 -2.15 0.55 -4.32
N GLU A 85 -2.86 0.36 -5.43
CA GLU A 85 -3.79 1.35 -5.92
C GLU A 85 -4.99 1.44 -4.96
N TRP A 86 -5.23 2.64 -4.46
CA TRP A 86 -6.37 2.89 -3.59
C TRP A 86 -7.53 3.36 -4.45
N ASP A 87 -8.33 2.40 -4.94
CA ASP A 87 -9.30 2.61 -6.01
C ASP A 87 -10.40 3.66 -5.68
N PRO A 88 -10.49 4.78 -6.42
CA PRO A 88 -11.61 5.71 -6.37
C PRO A 88 -12.96 5.23 -6.89
N GLN A 89 -13.04 4.15 -7.66
CA GLN A 89 -14.33 3.67 -8.16
C GLN A 89 -15.23 3.16 -7.01
N VAL A 90 -14.64 2.85 -5.85
CA VAL A 90 -15.33 2.63 -4.56
C VAL A 90 -15.43 3.92 -3.73
N SER A 91 -14.48 4.86 -3.87
CA SER A 91 -14.48 6.15 -3.15
C SER A 91 -14.59 7.35 -4.09
N LYS A 92 -15.81 7.91 -4.18
CA LYS A 92 -16.30 8.92 -5.14
C LYS A 92 -15.44 10.17 -5.41
N ASN A 93 -14.31 10.39 -4.72
CA ASN A 93 -13.49 11.60 -4.82
C ASN A 93 -11.97 11.37 -5.03
N ALA A 94 -11.50 10.12 -5.19
CA ALA A 94 -10.09 9.76 -5.03
C ALA A 94 -9.33 9.43 -6.33
N LYS A 95 -9.46 10.21 -7.42
CA LYS A 95 -8.56 9.99 -8.58
C LYS A 95 -7.12 9.98 -8.06
N ASP A 96 -6.35 8.95 -8.39
CA ASP A 96 -4.92 8.81 -8.11
C ASP A 96 -4.49 8.76 -6.62
N ASN A 97 -5.24 8.12 -5.70
CA ASN A 97 -4.65 7.79 -4.39
C ASN A 97 -3.80 6.50 -4.51
N ALA A 98 -2.64 6.46 -3.84
CA ALA A 98 -1.84 5.24 -3.76
C ALA A 98 -1.24 5.05 -2.38
N ILE A 99 -1.00 3.78 -2.07
CA ILE A 99 -0.29 3.34 -0.88
C ILE A 99 0.97 2.64 -1.37
N THR A 100 2.13 3.08 -0.90
CA THR A 100 3.38 2.35 -1.11
C THR A 100 3.77 1.65 0.18
N VAL A 101 4.08 0.37 0.10
CA VAL A 101 4.68 -0.39 1.19
C VAL A 101 6.11 -0.72 0.79
N GLU A 102 7.08 -0.47 1.66
CA GLU A 102 8.52 -0.61 1.37
C GLU A 102 9.30 -1.13 2.56
N TRP A 103 10.51 -1.63 2.30
CA TRP A 103 11.46 -1.97 3.35
C TRP A 103 12.47 -0.85 3.58
N ASN A 104 12.70 -0.50 4.84
CA ASN A 104 13.75 0.41 5.28
C ASN A 104 14.69 -0.29 6.26
N SER A 105 16.00 -0.10 6.08
CA SER A 105 17.03 -0.77 6.90
C SER A 105 17.02 -0.40 8.38
N GLU A 106 16.50 0.78 8.73
CA GLU A 106 16.45 1.30 10.10
C GLU A 106 15.08 1.11 10.75
N ALA A 107 14.02 1.17 9.95
CA ALA A 107 12.64 1.28 10.41
C ALA A 107 11.81 0.01 10.15
N GLY A 108 12.33 -0.95 9.39
CA GLY A 108 11.60 -2.12 8.94
C GLY A 108 10.63 -1.78 7.80
N VAL A 109 9.47 -2.43 7.76
CA VAL A 109 8.43 -2.08 6.78
C VAL A 109 7.86 -0.69 7.06
N ILE A 110 7.88 0.17 6.04
CA ILE A 110 7.25 1.48 6.04
C ILE A 110 6.04 1.45 5.12
N ILE A 111 4.98 2.14 5.54
CA ILE A 111 3.82 2.46 4.71
C ILE A 111 3.81 3.96 4.42
N ARG A 112 3.61 4.33 3.16
CA ARG A 112 3.28 5.69 2.75
C ARG A 112 1.93 5.73 2.10
N MET A 113 1.10 6.67 2.51
CA MET A 113 -0.23 6.90 1.95
C MET A 113 -0.24 8.27 1.30
N PHE A 114 -0.68 8.33 0.05
CA PHE A 114 -0.88 9.55 -0.69
C PHE A 114 -2.39 9.75 -0.88
N THR A 115 -2.91 10.84 -0.32
CA THR A 115 -4.35 11.13 -0.39
C THR A 115 -4.62 12.60 -0.69
N ASN A 116 -5.64 12.87 -1.50
CA ASN A 116 -6.21 14.21 -1.66
C ASN A 116 -7.37 14.48 -0.68
N SER A 117 -7.77 13.49 0.14
CA SER A 117 -8.87 13.60 1.10
C SER A 117 -8.38 14.12 2.44
N VAL A 118 -8.81 15.34 2.78
CA VAL A 118 -8.52 15.95 4.09
C VAL A 118 -9.08 15.12 5.26
N GLN A 119 -10.21 14.41 5.05
CA GLN A 119 -10.80 13.56 6.08
C GLN A 119 -9.92 12.33 6.37
N VAL A 120 -9.30 11.76 5.34
CA VAL A 120 -8.30 10.70 5.49
C VAL A 120 -7.09 11.23 6.23
N ALA A 121 -6.52 12.34 5.75
CA ALA A 121 -5.32 12.91 6.33
C ALA A 121 -5.45 13.21 7.84
N LYS A 122 -6.64 13.61 8.30
CA LYS A 122 -6.91 13.91 9.72
C LYS A 122 -7.08 12.68 10.63
N ARG A 123 -7.39 11.51 10.07
CA ARG A 123 -7.63 10.27 10.85
C ARG A 123 -6.38 9.40 10.96
N LEU A 124 -5.41 9.60 10.07
CA LEU A 124 -4.12 8.95 10.21
C LEU A 124 -3.48 9.40 11.53
N PRO A 125 -2.91 8.46 12.31
CA PRO A 125 -2.35 8.81 13.61
C PRO A 125 -1.27 9.87 13.40
N THR A 126 -1.17 10.82 14.32
CA THR A 126 -0.30 12.02 14.19
C THR A 126 1.20 11.71 14.21
N GLN A 127 1.57 10.43 14.18
CA GLN A 127 2.94 9.96 14.14
C GLN A 127 3.35 9.71 12.68
N SER A 128 3.64 10.79 11.97
CA SER A 128 4.63 10.70 10.90
C SER A 128 5.98 10.43 11.56
N TYR A 129 6.68 9.40 11.11
CA TYR A 129 8.12 9.32 11.37
C TYR A 129 8.85 10.49 10.67
#